data_AF-A0A9R1EUS9-F1
#
_entry.id   AF-A0A9R1EUS9-F1
#
_cell.length_a   1.000
_cell.length_b   1.000
_cell.length_c   1.000
_cell.angle_alpha   90.00
_cell.angle_beta   90.00
_cell.angle_gamma   90.00
#
_symmetry.space_group_name_H-M   'P 1'
#
loop_
_entity.id
_entity.type
_entity.pdbx_description
1 polymer ?
#
loop_
_entity_poly.entity_id
_entity_poly.type
_entity_poly.pdbx_seq_one_letter_code
_entity_poly.pdbx_strand_id
1 'polypeptide(L)'
;MCFLLQQTPDTVIDPSFSGLVTESDRRCLLHRERAGKFVAFEGTDTGRRSVGCATEFQDGVNCGVLEWVDAPWPVILQRCLTKLWDMYHEENLDRVQDKEAHEIEVEKLKELDSLGNQYSQLVDDVSKLFDYQDGQKSHDMDYTSQAINELKEKKHQLEEQAKIEIQMEKLKLKKEQRCILQSQADIIQNTRKAMKEIQVERDLLKEEKKKLEHIIAELLKAGHGCKEKLDKIKEVVMEE
;
A
#
# COMPACT_ATOMS: atom_id res chain seq x y z
N MET A 1 -34.18 -0.99 -20.33
CA MET A 1 -33.97 -1.42 -18.93
C MET A 1 -32.61 -2.09 -18.86
N CYS A 2 -31.58 -1.32 -18.51
CA CYS A 2 -30.21 -1.84 -18.40
C CYS A 2 -30.11 -2.66 -17.12
N PHE A 3 -30.00 -3.99 -17.26
CA PHE A 3 -29.49 -4.85 -16.20
C PHE A 3 -28.02 -4.50 -15.99
N LEU A 4 -27.71 -3.75 -14.94
CA LEU A 4 -26.37 -3.67 -14.40
C LEU A 4 -26.03 -5.08 -13.89
N LEU A 5 -25.29 -5.84 -14.70
CA LEU A 5 -24.54 -7.01 -14.26
C LEU A 5 -23.60 -6.53 -13.16
N GLN A 6 -24.02 -6.69 -11.90
CA GLN A 6 -23.19 -6.46 -10.74
C GLN A 6 -22.07 -7.50 -10.82
N GLN A 7 -20.90 -7.08 -11.28
CA GLN A 7 -19.70 -7.91 -11.32
C GLN A 7 -19.49 -8.47 -9.90
N THR A 8 -19.44 -9.79 -9.81
CA THR A 8 -19.13 -10.43 -8.53
C THR A 8 -17.66 -10.21 -8.27
N PRO A 9 -17.29 -9.69 -7.08
CA PRO A 9 -15.89 -9.50 -6.74
C PRO A 9 -15.18 -10.85 -6.69
N ASP A 10 -13.89 -10.88 -7.05
CA ASP A 10 -13.06 -12.07 -6.88
C ASP A 10 -13.19 -12.61 -5.45
N THR A 11 -13.26 -13.93 -5.29
CA THR A 11 -13.49 -14.56 -3.97
C THR A 11 -12.34 -15.48 -3.61
N VAL A 12 -11.98 -15.49 -2.32
CA VAL A 12 -10.98 -16.42 -1.77
C VAL A 12 -11.67 -17.35 -0.77
N ILE A 13 -11.30 -18.63 -0.78
CA ILE A 13 -11.76 -19.61 0.20
C ILE A 13 -11.08 -19.27 1.53
N ASP A 14 -11.84 -18.89 2.55
CA ASP A 14 -11.33 -18.62 3.91
C ASP A 14 -11.33 -19.92 4.76
N PRO A 15 -10.16 -20.49 5.10
CA PRO A 15 -10.07 -21.68 5.96
C PRO A 15 -10.58 -21.43 7.38
N SER A 16 -10.56 -20.19 7.87
CA SER A 16 -11.07 -19.77 9.18
C SER A 16 -12.61 -19.72 9.22
N PHE A 17 -13.24 -19.66 8.04
CA PHE A 17 -14.68 -19.81 7.87
C PHE A 17 -15.09 -21.29 7.74
N SER A 18 -14.31 -22.18 8.38
CA SER A 18 -14.67 -23.57 8.62
C SER A 18 -15.42 -23.68 9.96
N GLY A 19 -16.73 -23.86 9.86
CA GLY A 19 -17.62 -24.06 10.98
C GLY A 19 -19.02 -24.42 10.50
N LEU A 20 -19.58 -25.46 11.10
CA LEU A 20 -20.97 -25.88 10.90
C LEU A 20 -21.92 -24.81 11.46
N VAL A 21 -22.17 -23.77 10.67
CA VAL A 21 -23.53 -23.20 10.66
C VAL A 21 -24.33 -24.15 9.81
N THR A 22 -25.09 -24.99 10.51
CA THR A 22 -26.10 -25.90 10.00
C THR A 22 -27.00 -25.23 8.96
N GLU A 23 -27.31 -25.99 7.91
CA GLU A 23 -28.55 -25.91 7.13
C GLU A 23 -28.74 -24.70 6.21
N SER A 24 -27.95 -24.64 5.14
CA SER A 24 -28.56 -24.31 3.86
C SER A 24 -28.34 -25.47 2.88
N ASP A 25 -29.38 -26.26 2.66
CA ASP A 25 -29.48 -27.24 1.54
C ASP A 25 -29.58 -26.54 0.17
N ARG A 26 -29.07 -25.30 0.10
CA ARG A 26 -29.15 -24.46 -1.08
C ARG A 26 -28.15 -24.96 -2.10
N ARG A 27 -28.68 -25.23 -3.27
CA ARG A 27 -27.94 -25.67 -4.43
C ARG A 27 -27.90 -24.54 -5.43
N CYS A 28 -26.79 -24.43 -6.14
CA CYS A 28 -26.72 -23.56 -7.30
C CYS A 28 -27.83 -23.95 -8.30
N LEU A 29 -28.58 -22.98 -8.86
CA LEU A 29 -29.64 -23.30 -9.82
C LEU A 29 -29.08 -23.88 -11.13
N LEU A 30 -27.87 -23.46 -11.52
CA LEU A 30 -27.20 -23.90 -12.74
C LEU A 30 -26.54 -25.26 -12.56
N HIS A 31 -25.71 -25.41 -11.52
CA HIS A 31 -24.92 -26.63 -11.32
C HIS A 31 -25.57 -27.67 -10.41
N ARG A 32 -26.63 -27.31 -9.66
CA ARG A 32 -27.30 -28.16 -8.67
C ARG A 32 -26.39 -28.74 -7.58
N GLU A 33 -25.16 -28.24 -7.51
CA GLU A 33 -24.19 -28.58 -6.48
C GLU A 33 -24.40 -27.79 -5.21
N ARG A 34 -23.91 -28.35 -4.09
CA ARG A 34 -24.00 -27.71 -2.78
C ARG A 34 -23.26 -26.38 -2.79
N ALA A 35 -23.89 -25.35 -2.24
CA ALA A 35 -23.28 -24.03 -2.18
C ALA A 35 -22.04 -24.02 -1.27
N GLY A 36 -21.00 -23.31 -1.72
CA GLY A 36 -19.78 -23.02 -0.98
C GLY A 36 -19.90 -21.71 -0.20
N LYS A 37 -19.01 -21.53 0.76
CA LYS A 37 -18.89 -20.30 1.55
C LYS A 37 -17.67 -19.52 1.07
N PHE A 38 -17.85 -18.23 0.83
CA PHE A 38 -16.86 -17.36 0.21
C PHE A 38 -16.74 -16.04 0.96
N VAL A 39 -15.60 -15.39 0.77
CA VAL A 39 -15.38 -14.00 1.20
C VAL A 39 -15.01 -13.20 -0.03
N ALA A 40 -15.70 -12.07 -0.21
CA ALA A 40 -15.37 -11.12 -1.27
C ALA A 40 -13.97 -10.54 -1.03
N PHE A 41 -13.13 -10.61 -2.03
CA PHE A 41 -11.77 -10.12 -1.98
C PHE A 41 -11.68 -8.71 -2.56
N GLU A 42 -12.51 -8.32 -3.51
CA GLU A 42 -12.37 -7.06 -4.25
C GLU A 42 -13.52 -6.05 -4.04
N GLY A 43 -13.23 -4.77 -4.27
CA GLY A 43 -14.20 -3.69 -4.35
C GLY A 43 -14.80 -3.23 -3.02
N THR A 44 -16.01 -2.67 -3.08
CA THR A 44 -16.71 -2.12 -1.89
C THR A 44 -17.20 -3.20 -0.94
N ASP A 45 -17.16 -4.47 -1.35
CA ASP A 45 -17.62 -5.61 -0.58
C ASP A 45 -16.47 -6.43 0.00
N THR A 46 -15.21 -5.99 -0.15
CA THR A 46 -14.05 -6.69 0.43
C THR A 46 -14.28 -7.06 1.89
N GLY A 47 -14.02 -8.33 2.21
CA GLY A 47 -14.22 -8.95 3.51
C GLY A 47 -15.65 -9.40 3.81
N ARG A 48 -16.65 -9.12 2.97
CA ARG A 48 -18.03 -9.60 3.18
C ARG A 48 -18.16 -11.07 2.85
N ARG A 49 -18.90 -11.78 3.69
CA ARG A 49 -19.15 -13.21 3.52
C ARG A 49 -20.37 -13.45 2.64
N SER A 50 -20.24 -14.38 1.72
CA SER A 50 -21.28 -14.79 0.80
C SER A 50 -21.37 -16.31 0.69
N VAL A 51 -22.52 -16.77 0.23
CA VAL A 51 -22.77 -18.14 -0.19
C VAL A 51 -22.83 -18.14 -1.71
N GLY A 52 -22.06 -19.02 -2.34
CA GLY A 52 -21.86 -19.04 -3.79
C GLY A 52 -21.81 -20.46 -4.34
N CYS A 53 -21.73 -20.60 -5.65
CA CYS A 53 -21.52 -21.91 -6.26
C CYS A 53 -20.10 -22.43 -5.93
N ALA A 54 -19.98 -23.66 -5.44
CA ALA A 54 -18.69 -24.28 -5.11
C ALA A 54 -17.99 -24.93 -6.31
N THR A 55 -18.70 -25.13 -7.42
CA THR A 55 -18.11 -25.68 -8.64
C THR A 55 -17.04 -24.72 -9.16
N GLU A 56 -15.82 -25.23 -9.32
CA GLU A 56 -14.73 -24.51 -9.97
C GLU A 56 -15.20 -23.99 -11.34
N PHE A 57 -14.62 -22.88 -11.79
CA PHE A 57 -14.87 -22.20 -13.07
C PHE A 57 -14.55 -23.09 -14.29
N GLN A 58 -15.16 -24.27 -14.42
CA GLN A 58 -14.86 -25.23 -15.47
C GLN A 58 -15.44 -24.78 -16.83
N ASP A 59 -16.50 -23.98 -16.84
CA ASP A 59 -17.19 -23.55 -18.07
C ASP A 59 -17.20 -22.03 -18.29
N GLY A 60 -16.46 -21.24 -17.49
CA GLY A 60 -16.45 -19.77 -17.59
C GLY A 60 -17.78 -19.09 -17.22
N VAL A 61 -18.81 -19.85 -16.84
CA VAL A 61 -20.10 -19.33 -16.39
C VAL A 61 -20.07 -19.07 -14.89
N ASN A 62 -19.83 -17.81 -14.53
CA ASN A 62 -19.95 -17.35 -13.15
C ASN A 62 -21.42 -17.44 -12.69
N CYS A 63 -21.70 -18.30 -11.72
CA CYS A 63 -23.04 -18.47 -11.16
C CYS A 63 -23.45 -17.41 -10.14
N GLY A 64 -22.55 -16.46 -9.88
CA GLY A 64 -22.75 -15.34 -8.99
C GLY A 64 -22.79 -15.70 -7.51
N VAL A 65 -23.00 -14.68 -6.70
CA VAL A 65 -23.34 -14.82 -5.28
C VAL A 65 -24.81 -15.23 -5.17
N LEU A 66 -25.08 -16.34 -4.50
CA LEU A 66 -26.45 -16.78 -4.20
C LEU A 66 -27.06 -15.90 -3.10
N GLU A 67 -26.29 -15.62 -2.05
CA GLU A 67 -26.75 -14.86 -0.89
C GLU A 67 -25.59 -14.21 -0.14
N TRP A 68 -25.80 -13.00 0.37
CA TRP A 68 -24.87 -12.36 1.29
C TRP A 68 -25.22 -12.72 2.73
N VAL A 69 -24.21 -13.17 3.49
CA VAL A 69 -24.37 -13.49 4.91
C VAL A 69 -24.35 -12.21 5.75
N ASP A 70 -23.49 -11.27 5.38
CA ASP A 70 -23.34 -10.00 6.08
C ASP A 70 -24.21 -8.91 5.46
N ALA A 71 -24.71 -7.98 6.29
CA ALA A 71 -25.34 -6.76 5.81
C ALA A 71 -24.36 -5.95 4.92
N PRO A 72 -24.86 -5.11 4.00
CA PRO A 72 -24.00 -4.19 3.26
C PRO A 72 -23.18 -3.33 4.21
N TRP A 73 -21.92 -3.09 3.86
CA TRP A 73 -21.08 -2.20 4.66
C TRP A 73 -21.71 -0.80 4.75
N PRO A 74 -21.56 -0.10 5.89
CA PRO A 74 -21.93 1.31 5.98
C PRO A 74 -21.26 2.11 4.85
N VAL A 75 -21.94 3.13 4.33
CA VAL A 75 -21.47 3.95 3.19
C VAL A 75 -20.06 4.50 3.40
N ILE A 76 -19.71 4.83 4.65
CA ILE A 76 -18.36 5.31 5.01
C ILE A 76 -17.31 4.24 4.71
N LEU A 77 -17.56 2.99 5.12
CA LEU A 77 -16.63 1.88 4.90
C LEU A 77 -16.52 1.52 3.41
N GLN A 78 -17.64 1.52 2.69
CA GLN A 78 -17.61 1.31 1.24
C GLN A 78 -16.72 2.34 0.54
N ARG A 79 -16.82 3.63 0.90
CA ARG A 79 -15.96 4.69 0.35
C ARG A 79 -14.49 4.49 0.71
N CYS A 80 -14.20 4.06 1.93
CA CYS A 80 -12.82 3.73 2.34
C CYS A 80 -12.25 2.57 1.50
N LEU A 81 -13.04 1.51 1.28
CA LEU A 81 -12.64 0.37 0.46
C LEU A 81 -12.42 0.76 -0.99
N THR A 82 -13.32 1.57 -1.59
CA THR A 82 -13.11 2.11 -2.94
C THR A 82 -11.77 2.82 -3.04
N LYS A 83 -11.49 3.74 -2.10
CA LYS A 83 -10.23 4.50 -2.13
C LYS A 83 -8.99 3.61 -1.96
N LEU A 84 -9.06 2.57 -1.13
CA LEU A 84 -7.95 1.63 -0.96
C LEU A 84 -7.69 0.83 -2.24
N TRP A 85 -8.75 0.39 -2.92
CA TRP A 85 -8.63 -0.29 -4.21
C TRP A 85 -8.11 0.63 -5.31
N ASP A 86 -8.60 1.88 -5.39
CA ASP A 86 -8.09 2.87 -6.33
C ASP A 86 -6.57 3.06 -6.14
N MET A 87 -6.11 3.26 -4.90
CA MET A 87 -4.69 3.36 -4.58
C MET A 87 -3.90 2.08 -4.96
N TYR A 88 -4.45 0.91 -4.67
CA TYR A 88 -3.81 -0.36 -5.03
C TYR A 88 -3.67 -0.50 -6.55
N HIS A 89 -4.70 -0.16 -7.31
CA HIS A 89 -4.63 -0.23 -8.78
C HIS A 89 -3.66 0.79 -9.35
N GLU A 90 -3.65 2.02 -8.84
CA GLU A 90 -2.67 3.06 -9.23
C GLU A 90 -1.22 2.60 -8.96
N GLU A 91 -0.92 2.17 -7.73
CA GLU A 91 0.43 1.70 -7.37
C GLU A 91 0.85 0.47 -8.16
N ASN A 92 -0.06 -0.46 -8.46
CA ASN A 92 0.28 -1.63 -9.26
C ASN A 92 0.41 -1.30 -10.75
N LEU A 93 -0.33 -0.32 -11.27
CA LEU A 93 -0.19 0.13 -12.65
C LEU A 93 1.21 0.70 -12.90
N ASP A 94 1.68 1.56 -12.00
CA ASP A 94 3.02 2.14 -12.06
C ASP A 94 4.10 1.05 -12.00
N ARG A 95 3.94 0.06 -11.13
CA ARG A 95 4.89 -1.08 -11.02
C ARG A 95 4.92 -1.96 -12.26
N VAL A 96 3.77 -2.15 -12.93
CA VAL A 96 3.71 -2.93 -14.17
C VAL A 96 4.38 -2.15 -15.31
N GLN A 97 4.13 -0.84 -15.40
CA GLN A 97 4.78 0.02 -16.40
C GLN A 97 6.30 0.10 -16.20
N ASP A 98 6.76 0.25 -14.96
CA ASP A 98 8.19 0.25 -14.63
C ASP A 98 8.85 -1.10 -14.97
N LYS A 99 8.15 -2.21 -14.70
CA LYS A 99 8.65 -3.54 -15.03
C LYS A 99 8.76 -3.74 -16.55
N GLU A 100 7.75 -3.33 -17.30
CA GLU A 100 7.74 -3.42 -18.77
C GLU A 100 8.84 -2.53 -19.37
N ALA A 101 8.99 -1.29 -18.90
CA ALA A 101 10.06 -0.40 -19.33
C ALA A 101 11.46 -0.97 -19.02
N HIS A 102 11.62 -1.58 -17.84
CA HIS A 102 12.86 -2.27 -17.48
C HIS A 102 13.13 -3.50 -18.36
N GLU A 103 12.12 -4.33 -18.66
CA GLU A 103 12.27 -5.48 -19.57
C GLU A 103 12.70 -5.03 -20.97
N ILE A 104 12.11 -3.96 -21.51
CA ILE A 104 12.50 -3.36 -22.79
C ILE A 104 13.96 -2.88 -22.75
N GLU A 105 14.38 -2.20 -21.68
CA GLU A 105 15.74 -1.68 -21.58
C GLU A 105 16.77 -2.81 -21.43
N VAL A 106 16.45 -3.87 -20.69
CA VAL A 106 17.28 -5.08 -20.60
C VAL A 106 17.43 -5.75 -21.96
N GLU A 107 16.39 -5.77 -22.78
CA GLU A 107 16.46 -6.32 -24.14
C GLU A 107 17.42 -5.52 -25.03
N LYS A 108 17.36 -4.18 -25.01
CA LYS A 108 18.32 -3.33 -25.73
C LYS A 108 19.76 -3.54 -25.27
N LEU A 109 19.98 -3.73 -23.96
CA LEU A 109 21.31 -4.01 -23.42
C LEU A 109 21.86 -5.35 -23.93
N LYS A 110 21.02 -6.37 -24.11
CA LYS A 110 21.43 -7.65 -24.72
C LYS A 110 21.80 -7.49 -26.20
N GLU A 111 21.06 -6.67 -26.95
CA GLU A 111 21.40 -6.36 -28.34
C GLU A 111 22.74 -5.64 -28.44
N LEU A 112 22.99 -4.65 -27.56
CA LEU A 112 24.26 -3.93 -27.49
C LEU A 112 25.43 -4.85 -27.09
N ASP A 113 25.23 -5.77 -26.14
CA ASP A 113 26.24 -6.76 -25.74
C ASP A 113 26.57 -7.70 -26.90
N SER A 114 25.55 -8.21 -27.60
CA SER A 114 25.72 -9.02 -28.82
C SER A 114 26.51 -8.27 -29.90
N LEU A 115 26.18 -7.00 -30.13
CA LEU A 115 26.91 -6.15 -31.09
C LEU A 115 28.34 -5.89 -30.63
N GLY A 116 28.57 -5.67 -29.34
CA GLY A 116 29.89 -5.53 -28.73
C GLY A 116 30.74 -6.79 -28.92
N ASN A 117 30.15 -7.97 -28.74
CA ASN A 117 30.80 -9.25 -29.00
C ASN A 117 31.17 -9.42 -30.49
N GLN A 118 30.27 -9.04 -31.41
CA GLN A 118 30.56 -9.05 -32.85
C GLN A 118 31.68 -8.07 -33.23
N TYR A 119 31.68 -6.87 -32.65
CA TYR A 119 32.73 -5.90 -32.86
C TYR A 119 34.08 -6.41 -32.34
N SER A 120 34.11 -7.00 -31.14
CA SER A 120 35.32 -7.58 -30.57
C SER A 120 35.87 -8.72 -31.44
N GLN A 121 34.99 -9.59 -31.95
CA GLN A 121 35.36 -10.64 -32.89
C GLN A 121 35.94 -10.07 -34.19
N LEU A 122 35.35 -9.02 -34.73
CA LEU A 122 35.86 -8.34 -35.93
C LEU A 122 37.23 -7.71 -35.67
N VAL A 123 37.43 -7.06 -34.52
CA VAL A 123 38.73 -6.50 -34.12
C VAL A 123 39.78 -7.61 -33.99
N ASP A 124 39.42 -8.75 -33.42
CA ASP A 124 40.32 -9.90 -33.32
C ASP A 124 40.68 -10.47 -34.70
N ASP A 125 39.71 -10.58 -35.60
CA ASP A 125 39.93 -11.10 -36.94
C ASP A 125 40.75 -10.14 -37.80
N VAL A 126 40.53 -8.83 -37.67
CA VAL A 126 41.38 -7.80 -38.28
C VAL A 126 42.79 -7.83 -37.68
N SER A 127 42.94 -7.98 -36.37
CA SER A 127 44.25 -8.10 -35.72
C SER A 127 45.02 -9.31 -36.24
N LYS A 128 44.38 -10.48 -36.37
CA LYS A 128 44.99 -11.68 -36.97
C LYS A 128 45.42 -11.47 -38.42
N LEU A 129 44.69 -10.66 -39.20
CA LEU A 129 45.08 -10.33 -40.58
C LEU A 129 46.33 -9.45 -40.64
N PHE A 130 46.48 -8.54 -39.67
CA PHE A 130 47.70 -7.75 -39.52
C PHE A 130 48.86 -8.58 -38.97
N ASP A 131 48.65 -9.49 -38.01
CA ASP A 131 49.68 -10.41 -37.51
C ASP A 131 50.23 -11.32 -38.62
N TYR A 132 49.39 -11.73 -39.58
CA TYR A 132 49.79 -12.50 -40.76
C TYR A 132 50.65 -11.68 -41.75
N GLN A 133 50.54 -10.35 -41.72
CA GLN A 133 51.39 -9.42 -42.47
C GLN A 133 52.63 -8.98 -41.67
N ASP A 134 52.57 -8.98 -40.34
CA ASP A 134 53.67 -8.61 -39.43
C ASP A 134 54.75 -9.70 -39.29
N GLY A 135 54.44 -10.94 -39.67
CA GLY A 135 55.47 -11.94 -40.01
C GLY A 135 56.42 -11.48 -41.14
N GLN A 136 56.09 -10.39 -41.85
CA GLN A 136 56.89 -9.80 -42.92
C GLN A 136 57.37 -8.36 -42.69
N LYS A 137 56.94 -7.64 -41.64
CA LYS A 137 57.47 -6.29 -41.37
C LYS A 137 57.62 -6.03 -39.87
N SER A 138 58.86 -6.15 -39.41
CA SER A 138 59.31 -5.42 -38.23
C SER A 138 59.19 -3.92 -38.48
N HIS A 139 58.60 -3.19 -37.53
CA HIS A 139 58.88 -1.79 -37.15
C HIS A 139 57.62 -0.91 -36.98
N ASP A 140 56.80 -1.14 -35.94
CA ASP A 140 56.02 -0.06 -35.26
C ASP A 140 55.44 -0.41 -33.86
N MET A 141 56.14 -1.22 -33.03
CA MET A 141 55.56 -1.78 -31.79
C MET A 141 55.62 -0.85 -30.54
N ASP A 142 56.40 0.23 -30.59
CA ASP A 142 56.66 1.09 -29.42
C ASP A 142 55.54 2.12 -29.17
N TYR A 143 54.94 2.70 -30.22
CA TYR A 143 53.87 3.70 -30.09
C TYR A 143 52.59 3.12 -29.48
N THR A 144 52.23 1.90 -29.90
CA THR A 144 51.05 1.18 -29.42
C THR A 144 51.21 0.76 -27.95
N SER A 145 52.41 0.35 -27.54
CA SER A 145 52.71 -0.01 -26.15
C SER A 145 52.63 1.21 -25.20
N GLN A 146 53.07 2.38 -25.67
CA GLN A 146 52.99 3.62 -24.90
C GLN A 146 51.53 4.08 -24.70
N ALA A 147 50.71 4.04 -25.77
CA ALA A 147 49.30 4.39 -25.69
C ALA A 147 48.50 3.47 -24.73
N ILE A 148 48.81 2.17 -24.71
CA ILE A 148 48.17 1.21 -23.80
C ILE A 148 48.53 1.49 -22.33
N ASN A 149 49.78 1.86 -22.05
CA ASN A 149 50.21 2.19 -20.68
C ASN A 149 49.58 3.50 -20.19
N GLU A 150 49.48 4.52 -21.05
CA GLU A 150 48.78 5.77 -20.73
C GLU A 150 47.29 5.55 -20.45
N LEU A 151 46.63 4.66 -21.20
CA LEU A 151 45.23 4.29 -20.95
C LEU A 151 45.06 3.54 -19.63
N LYS A 152 46.01 2.67 -19.26
CA LYS A 152 45.98 1.97 -17.96
C LYS A 152 46.16 2.93 -16.79
N GLU A 153 47.06 3.91 -16.91
CA GLU A 153 47.23 4.93 -15.87
C GLU A 153 45.99 5.82 -15.73
N LYS A 154 45.40 6.27 -16.85
CA LYS A 154 44.14 7.02 -16.83
C LYS A 154 42.99 6.22 -16.22
N LYS A 155 42.88 4.93 -16.56
CA LYS A 155 41.89 4.04 -15.96
C LYS A 155 42.07 3.95 -14.44
N HIS A 156 43.29 3.74 -13.96
CA HIS A 156 43.57 3.66 -12.53
C HIS A 156 43.26 4.99 -11.81
N GLN A 157 43.59 6.13 -12.42
CA GLN A 157 43.25 7.45 -11.86
C GLN A 157 41.74 7.66 -11.74
N LEU A 158 40.96 7.28 -12.77
CA LEU A 158 39.50 7.36 -12.74
C LEU A 158 38.89 6.43 -11.69
N GLU A 159 39.43 5.21 -11.51
CA GLU A 159 38.98 4.27 -10.48
C GLU A 159 39.20 4.83 -9.07
N GLU A 160 40.36 5.43 -8.79
CA GLU A 160 40.63 6.07 -7.49
C GLU A 160 39.75 7.30 -7.26
N GLN A 161 39.53 8.12 -8.30
CA GLN A 161 38.63 9.27 -8.21
C GLN A 161 37.18 8.84 -7.91
N ALA A 162 36.69 7.79 -8.58
CA ALA A 162 35.36 7.24 -8.33
C ALA A 162 35.22 6.67 -6.90
N LYS A 163 36.26 6.01 -6.36
CA LYS A 163 36.26 5.54 -4.97
C LYS A 163 36.13 6.69 -3.97
N ILE A 164 36.86 7.79 -4.19
CA ILE A 164 36.78 8.97 -3.33
C ILE A 164 35.39 9.59 -3.39
N GLU A 165 34.81 9.74 -4.59
CA GLU A 165 33.48 10.31 -4.79
C GLU A 165 32.38 9.49 -4.10
N ILE A 166 32.42 8.15 -4.25
CA ILE A 166 31.51 7.24 -3.55
C ILE A 166 31.66 7.37 -2.02
N GLN A 167 32.88 7.51 -1.50
CA GLN A 167 33.08 7.70 -0.06
C GLN A 167 32.53 9.04 0.43
N MET A 168 32.74 10.12 -0.32
CA MET A 168 32.18 11.43 0.03
C MET A 168 30.65 11.40 0.04
N GLU A 169 30.03 10.77 -0.95
CA GLU A 169 28.56 10.66 -1.02
C GLU A 169 28.00 9.82 0.12
N LYS A 170 28.68 8.72 0.47
CA LYS A 170 28.35 7.91 1.65
C LYS A 170 28.42 8.71 2.96
N LEU A 171 29.38 9.63 3.08
CA LEU A 171 29.49 10.52 4.25
C LEU A 171 28.36 11.56 4.28
N LYS A 172 27.98 12.14 3.14
CA LYS A 172 26.84 13.07 3.04
C LYS A 172 25.53 12.38 3.45
N LEU A 173 25.25 11.21 2.89
CA LEU A 173 24.06 10.43 3.22
C LEU A 173 23.98 10.08 4.71
N LYS A 174 25.12 9.70 5.33
CA LYS A 174 25.18 9.46 6.78
C LYS A 174 24.87 10.71 7.60
N LYS A 175 25.28 11.89 7.15
CA LYS A 175 25.00 13.17 7.82
C LYS A 175 23.52 13.51 7.71
N GLU A 176 22.94 13.37 6.53
CA GLU A 176 21.51 13.61 6.30
C GLU A 176 20.64 12.64 7.13
N GLN A 177 20.98 11.35 7.12
CA GLN A 177 20.30 10.35 7.93
C GLN A 177 20.32 10.72 9.42
N ARG A 178 21.44 11.23 9.93
CA ARG A 178 21.55 11.69 11.33
C ARG A 178 20.65 12.90 11.60
N CYS A 179 20.61 13.87 10.69
CA CYS A 179 19.74 15.04 10.83
C CYS A 179 18.26 14.64 10.85
N ILE A 180 17.85 13.72 9.98
CA ILE A 180 16.47 13.20 9.92
C ILE A 180 16.12 12.49 11.22
N LEU A 181 16.99 11.60 11.71
CA LEU A 181 16.76 10.88 12.97
C LEU A 181 16.66 11.83 14.17
N GLN A 182 17.49 12.87 14.22
CA GLN A 182 17.41 13.89 15.27
C GLN A 182 16.07 14.65 15.21
N SER A 183 15.67 15.10 14.01
CA SER A 183 14.39 15.78 13.83
C SER A 183 13.20 14.89 14.20
N GLN A 184 13.23 13.61 13.85
CA GLN A 184 12.21 12.64 14.25
C GLN A 184 12.13 12.50 15.78
N ALA A 185 13.27 12.42 16.47
CA ALA A 185 13.31 12.36 17.93
C ALA A 185 12.67 13.61 18.57
N ASP A 186 12.97 14.80 18.05
CA ASP A 186 12.41 16.06 18.54
C ASP A 186 10.89 16.12 18.32
N ILE A 187 10.39 15.72 17.15
CA ILE A 187 8.96 15.64 16.85
C ILE A 187 8.24 14.68 17.79
N ILE A 188 8.82 13.50 18.04
CA ILE A 188 8.24 12.50 18.97
C ILE A 188 8.18 13.08 20.39
N GLN A 189 9.25 13.72 20.85
CA GLN A 189 9.30 14.32 22.18
C GLN A 189 8.24 15.44 22.33
N ASN A 190 8.16 16.34 21.34
CA ASN A 190 7.21 17.44 21.36
C ASN A 190 5.76 16.94 21.32
N THR A 191 5.45 15.97 20.47
CA THR A 191 4.12 15.35 20.39
C THR A 191 3.74 14.68 21.72
N ARG A 192 4.67 13.96 22.36
CA ARG A 192 4.43 13.35 23.67
C ARG A 192 4.15 14.39 24.75
N LYS A 193 4.85 15.53 24.71
CA LYS A 193 4.61 16.64 25.65
C LYS A 193 3.22 17.23 25.45
N ALA A 194 2.84 17.56 24.21
CA ALA A 194 1.52 18.08 23.88
C ALA A 194 0.39 17.12 24.29
N MET A 195 0.56 15.81 24.09
CA MET A 195 -0.43 14.82 24.53
C MET A 195 -0.62 14.81 26.05
N LYS A 196 0.44 15.02 26.83
CA LYS A 196 0.33 15.12 28.31
C LYS A 196 -0.42 16.38 28.72
N GLU A 197 -0.16 17.51 28.07
CA GLU A 197 -0.86 18.78 28.33
C GLU A 197 -2.35 18.65 28.02
N ILE A 198 -2.71 18.09 26.86
CA ILE A 198 -4.11 17.81 26.48
C ILE A 198 -4.78 16.84 27.48
N GLN A 199 -4.04 15.85 27.99
CA GLN A 199 -4.57 14.92 28.99
C GLN A 199 -4.92 15.64 30.30
N VAL A 200 -4.06 16.56 30.75
CA VAL A 200 -4.32 17.38 31.95
C VAL A 200 -5.56 18.26 31.74
N GLU A 201 -5.65 18.97 30.61
CA GLU A 201 -6.82 19.79 30.29
C GLU A 201 -8.12 18.97 30.23
N ARG A 202 -8.07 17.78 29.61
CA ARG A 202 -9.21 16.87 29.55
C ARG A 202 -9.70 16.48 30.94
N ASP A 203 -8.79 16.17 31.85
CA ASP A 203 -9.16 15.75 33.20
C ASP A 203 -9.71 16.91 34.04
N LEU A 204 -9.22 18.14 33.83
CA LEU A 204 -9.83 19.36 34.39
C LEU A 204 -11.26 19.57 33.87
N LEU A 205 -11.47 19.47 32.54
CA LEU A 205 -12.79 19.62 31.93
C LEU A 205 -13.79 18.57 32.41
N LYS A 206 -13.35 17.33 32.65
CA LYS A 206 -14.20 16.30 33.25
C LYS A 206 -14.67 16.69 34.65
N GLU A 207 -13.81 17.30 35.44
CA GLU A 207 -14.16 17.70 36.80
C GLU A 207 -15.10 18.91 36.81
N GLU A 208 -14.89 19.89 35.93
CA GLU A 208 -15.83 20.99 35.72
C GLU A 208 -17.21 20.49 35.24
N LYS A 209 -17.23 19.53 34.32
CA LYS A 209 -18.48 18.90 33.84
C LYS A 209 -19.27 18.27 35.01
N LYS A 210 -18.62 17.52 35.89
CA LYS A 210 -19.28 16.93 37.07
C LYS A 210 -19.86 17.99 38.00
N LYS A 211 -19.13 19.10 38.22
CA LYS A 211 -19.62 20.22 39.04
C LYS A 211 -20.88 20.83 38.44
N LEU A 212 -20.88 21.07 37.13
CA LEU A 212 -22.05 21.60 36.42
C LEU A 212 -23.23 20.62 36.47
N GLU A 213 -22.99 19.33 36.28
CA GLU A 213 -24.03 18.29 36.40
C GLU A 213 -24.66 18.28 37.79
N HIS A 214 -23.84 18.43 38.85
CA HIS A 214 -24.32 18.54 40.22
C HIS A 214 -25.20 19.78 40.42
N ILE A 215 -24.74 20.96 39.98
CA ILE A 215 -25.50 22.21 40.08
C ILE A 215 -26.83 22.11 39.32
N ILE A 216 -26.83 21.53 38.12
CA ILE A 216 -28.06 21.31 37.34
C ILE A 216 -29.03 20.42 38.11
N ALA A 217 -28.55 19.33 38.71
CA ALA A 217 -29.40 18.43 39.50
C ALA A 217 -30.03 19.14 40.72
N GLU A 218 -29.27 19.98 41.41
CA GLU A 218 -29.79 20.79 42.52
C GLU A 218 -30.86 21.79 42.06
N LEU A 219 -30.61 22.51 40.96
CA LEU A 219 -31.56 23.46 40.39
C LEU A 219 -32.85 22.79 39.92
N LEU A 220 -32.77 21.62 39.29
CA LEU A 220 -33.94 20.83 38.89
C LEU A 220 -34.76 20.40 40.11
N LYS A 221 -34.10 19.93 41.18
CA LYS A 221 -34.77 19.56 42.43
C LYS A 221 -35.49 20.75 43.08
N ALA A 222 -34.85 21.91 43.12
CA ALA A 222 -35.46 23.15 43.62
C ALA A 222 -36.66 23.57 42.76
N GLY A 223 -36.53 23.49 41.43
CA GLY A 223 -37.60 23.80 40.48
C GLY A 223 -38.84 22.91 40.65
N HIS A 224 -38.65 21.60 40.80
CA HIS A 224 -39.75 20.66 41.09
C HIS A 224 -40.47 21.02 42.41
N GLY A 225 -39.71 21.31 43.47
CA GLY A 225 -40.30 21.72 44.75
C GLY A 225 -41.11 23.03 44.67
N CYS A 226 -40.67 23.99 43.86
CA CYS A 226 -41.42 25.23 43.60
C CYS A 226 -42.69 24.96 42.78
N LYS A 227 -42.63 24.06 41.79
CA LYS A 227 -43.79 23.66 40.98
C LYS A 227 -44.85 22.97 41.83
N GLU A 228 -44.48 22.02 42.67
CA GLU A 228 -45.40 21.32 43.57
C GLU A 228 -46.12 22.28 44.53
N LYS A 229 -45.42 23.29 45.04
CA LYS A 229 -46.04 24.34 45.88
C LYS A 229 -47.06 25.18 45.10
N LEU A 230 -46.73 25.54 43.86
CA LEU A 230 -47.66 26.29 42.98
C LEU A 230 -48.90 25.47 42.62
N ASP A 231 -48.74 24.18 42.33
CA ASP A 231 -49.85 23.31 41.97
C ASP A 231 -50.82 23.12 43.15
N LYS A 232 -50.31 22.96 44.39
CA LYS A 232 -51.14 22.94 45.61
C LYS A 232 -51.91 24.25 45.83
N ILE A 233 -51.29 25.40 45.58
CA ILE A 233 -51.98 26.70 45.70
C ILE A 233 -53.10 26.81 44.67
N LYS A 234 -52.86 26.37 43.43
CA LYS A 234 -53.90 26.39 42.38
C LYS A 234 -55.09 25.50 42.73
N GLU A 235 -54.86 24.33 43.31
CA GLU A 235 -55.91 23.40 43.73
C GLU A 235 -56.84 24.06 44.76
N VAL A 236 -56.27 24.70 45.79
CA VAL A 236 -57.04 25.45 46.80
C VAL A 236 -57.83 26.62 46.19
N VAL A 237 -57.25 27.33 45.21
CA VAL A 237 -57.91 28.49 44.58
C VAL A 237 -59.02 28.08 43.60
N MET A 238 -59.05 26.84 43.11
CA MET A 238 -60.08 26.34 42.18
C MET A 238 -61.21 25.57 42.87
N GLU A 239 -61.16 25.34 44.19
CA GLU A 239 -62.20 24.67 44.97
C GLU A 239 -63.26 25.62 45.58
N GLU A 240 -63.19 26.94 45.30
CA GLU A 240 -64.24 27.95 45.58
C GLU A 240 -65.05 28.31 44.32
#